data_AF-A0A820VJC8-F1
#
_entry.id   AF-A0A820VJC8-F1
#
_cell.length_a   1.000
_cell.length_b   1.000
_cell.length_c   1.000
_cell.angle_alpha   90.00
_cell.angle_beta   90.00
_cell.angle_gamma   90.00
#
_symmetry.space_group_name_H-M   'P 1'
#
loop_
_entity.id
_entity.type
_entity.pdbx_description
1 polymer ?
#
loop_
_entity_poly.entity_id
_entity_poly.type
_entity_poly.pdbx_seq_one_letter_code
_entity_poly.pdbx_strand_id
1 'polypeptide(L)'
;TYPYVTSSNCSIGGACTGLGLPPKYIGDIYGVVKAYTTRVGDGVFPTELKNEIGEHLQTRGREWGVTTGRKRRCGWLDLVLLKYTNMINGFTALCLTKLDTLDELTEIKVATTYKRNGVDLPNFPASVDTMHDIEVEYVTFPGWRGRSTSECRTFNSLPHNARLYIQFIEQYLGVPVESDSISRHRRGQSPTTDHRHKSISSITPSDPLTVTLPADEFTLQRHLGLSSGVCLIIGVIIGSGIFIAPKGVLEHTGSVGLCLIIWALCGIFALLGALCYADIGTAIPRNGAEVAYLKEGIGSVHPLAGDISAYLYNWTNTFILKPASIAVLTTTFAKYFLLGVMDSCGPPDELIQITAIFIILTLVNINSLSVSAANRLNIVFVICKVLTVMTVIIVGMIRLGQGKTEHLKNGFEGTTKTPLGVSLAFYSGLWAYDGWNSLNSVTEELKNPKR
;
A
#
# COMPACT_ATOMS: atom_id res chain seq x y z
N THR A 1 -13.24 6.09 -1.01
CA THR A 1 -11.80 6.20 -0.68
C THR A 1 -10.96 5.25 -1.52
N TYR A 2 -11.33 3.97 -1.60
CA TYR A 2 -10.89 3.06 -2.68
C TYR A 2 -11.30 3.61 -4.07
N PRO A 3 -10.51 3.43 -5.14
CA PRO A 3 -9.21 2.72 -5.22
C PRO A 3 -7.98 3.60 -4.90
N TYR A 4 -8.17 4.85 -4.48
CA TYR A 4 -7.10 5.86 -4.38
C TYR A 4 -6.30 5.83 -3.06
N VAL A 5 -6.31 4.72 -2.34
CA VAL A 5 -5.56 4.54 -1.07
C VAL A 5 -4.97 3.14 -0.99
N THR A 6 -3.85 3.00 -0.28
CA THR A 6 -3.21 1.70 0.00
C THR A 6 -4.15 0.78 0.79
N SER A 7 -4.18 -0.50 0.41
CA SER A 7 -5.17 -1.53 0.75
C SER A 7 -5.06 -2.14 2.16
N SER A 8 -4.64 -1.37 3.17
CA SER A 8 -4.62 -1.86 4.56
C SER A 8 -5.86 -1.38 5.32
N ASN A 9 -6.56 -2.31 5.96
CA ASN A 9 -7.71 -2.01 6.83
C ASN A 9 -7.23 -1.40 8.16
N CYS A 10 -7.10 -0.07 8.22
CA CYS A 10 -6.83 0.67 9.45
C CYS A 10 -8.10 0.80 10.31
N SER A 11 -8.78 -0.31 10.57
CA SER A 11 -9.99 -0.37 11.39
C SER A 11 -9.89 -1.43 12.46
N ILE A 12 -10.74 -1.35 13.47
CA ILE A 12 -10.80 -2.36 14.53
C ILE A 12 -11.12 -3.76 13.99
N GLY A 13 -11.96 -3.84 12.94
CA GLY A 13 -12.22 -5.09 12.23
C GLY A 13 -10.99 -5.66 11.52
N GLY A 14 -10.10 -4.80 11.04
CA GLY A 14 -8.80 -5.21 10.50
C GLY A 14 -7.87 -5.80 11.57
N ALA A 15 -7.89 -5.26 12.80
CA ALA A 15 -7.14 -5.82 13.92
C ALA A 15 -7.67 -7.21 14.33
N CYS A 16 -9.00 -7.36 14.44
CA CYS A 16 -9.62 -8.65 14.77
C CYS A 16 -9.27 -9.73 13.74
N THR A 17 -9.44 -9.43 12.45
CA THR A 17 -9.22 -10.40 11.37
C THR A 17 -7.73 -10.65 11.10
N GLY A 18 -6.89 -9.62 11.20
CA GLY A 18 -5.45 -9.71 10.96
C GLY A 18 -4.67 -10.38 12.08
N LEU A 19 -5.09 -10.20 13.35
CA LEU A 19 -4.41 -10.79 14.52
C LEU A 19 -5.14 -12.02 15.08
N GLY A 20 -6.32 -12.38 14.56
CA GLY A 20 -7.13 -13.47 15.10
C GLY A 20 -7.69 -13.18 16.50
N LEU A 21 -7.87 -11.91 16.85
CA LEU A 21 -8.33 -11.49 18.18
C LEU A 21 -9.86 -11.41 18.24
N PRO A 22 -10.51 -12.08 19.21
CA PRO A 22 -11.93 -11.89 19.47
C PRO A 22 -12.23 -10.43 19.87
N PRO A 23 -13.28 -9.79 19.31
CA PRO A 23 -13.61 -8.39 19.59
C PRO A 23 -13.75 -8.06 21.09
N LYS A 24 -14.21 -9.03 21.90
CA LYS A 24 -14.39 -8.87 23.35
C LYS A 24 -13.09 -8.61 24.13
N TYR A 25 -11.92 -8.88 23.55
CA TYR A 25 -10.62 -8.65 24.20
C TYR A 25 -10.00 -7.29 23.84
N ILE A 26 -10.67 -6.52 23.00
CA ILE A 26 -10.24 -5.17 22.66
C ILE A 26 -10.69 -4.25 23.80
N GLY A 27 -9.72 -3.62 24.46
CA GLY A 27 -9.95 -2.61 25.49
C GLY A 27 -10.14 -1.23 24.86
N ASP A 28 -9.32 -0.27 25.28
CA ASP A 28 -9.42 1.10 24.81
C ASP A 28 -8.97 1.26 23.35
N ILE A 29 -9.78 1.96 22.56
CA ILE A 29 -9.52 2.21 21.14
C ILE A 29 -9.19 3.69 20.96
N TYR A 30 -7.93 3.98 20.62
CA TYR A 30 -7.45 5.35 20.43
C TYR A 30 -7.39 5.72 18.95
N GLY A 31 -8.15 6.74 18.55
CA GLY A 31 -8.06 7.31 17.21
C GLY A 31 -6.94 8.34 17.13
N VAL A 32 -5.86 8.07 16.38
CA VAL A 32 -4.78 9.05 16.17
C VAL A 32 -5.16 9.98 15.02
N VAL A 33 -5.43 11.24 15.34
CA VAL A 33 -5.97 12.23 14.40
C VAL A 33 -5.08 13.45 14.40
N LYS A 34 -4.87 14.08 13.26
CA LYS A 34 -4.18 15.38 13.19
C LYS A 34 -5.19 16.51 13.37
N ALA A 35 -4.76 17.65 13.88
CA ALA A 35 -5.60 18.86 13.98
C ALA A 35 -6.03 19.45 12.62
N TYR A 36 -5.67 18.82 11.51
CA TYR A 36 -6.09 19.14 10.16
C TYR A 36 -6.11 17.86 9.34
N THR A 37 -6.77 17.86 8.18
CA THR A 37 -6.86 16.66 7.37
C THR A 37 -5.70 16.59 6.39
N THR A 38 -5.12 15.40 6.23
CA THR A 38 -4.13 15.15 5.18
C THR A 38 -4.55 13.97 4.35
N ARG A 39 -4.27 14.02 3.05
CA ARG A 39 -4.55 12.92 2.15
C ARG A 39 -3.33 12.56 1.30
N VAL A 40 -3.13 11.25 1.15
CA VAL A 40 -2.19 10.66 0.21
C VAL A 40 -3.00 10.14 -0.98
N GLY A 41 -2.49 10.34 -2.18
CA GLY A 41 -3.20 9.99 -3.42
C GLY A 41 -4.21 11.05 -3.85
N ASP A 42 -4.86 10.78 -4.97
CA ASP A 42 -5.62 11.78 -5.74
C ASP A 42 -7.14 11.68 -5.52
N GLY A 43 -7.60 10.79 -4.63
CA GLY A 43 -9.03 10.66 -4.31
C GLY A 43 -9.67 11.94 -3.75
N VAL A 44 -10.99 12.06 -3.89
CA VAL A 44 -11.77 13.26 -3.51
C VAL A 44 -11.44 13.74 -2.11
N PHE A 45 -11.09 15.01 -1.98
CA PHE A 45 -10.72 15.61 -0.72
C PHE A 45 -11.51 16.92 -0.51
N PRO A 46 -12.74 16.83 0.04
CA PRO A 46 -13.67 17.95 0.10
C PRO A 46 -13.13 19.17 0.85
N THR A 47 -12.28 18.95 1.85
CA THR A 47 -11.68 20.01 2.66
C THR A 47 -10.29 20.45 2.20
N GLU A 48 -9.83 20.00 1.03
CA GLU A 48 -8.51 20.34 0.49
C GLU A 48 -8.32 21.85 0.33
N LEU A 49 -7.14 22.33 0.74
CA LEU A 49 -6.72 23.70 0.58
C LEU A 49 -5.68 23.81 -0.52
N LYS A 50 -6.03 24.53 -1.59
CA LYS A 50 -5.16 24.84 -2.74
C LYS A 50 -4.62 26.28 -2.69
N ASN A 51 -4.51 26.84 -1.48
CA ASN A 51 -4.09 28.21 -1.22
C ASN A 51 -2.89 28.23 -0.25
N GLU A 52 -2.45 29.43 0.13
CA GLU A 52 -1.30 29.66 1.02
C GLU A 52 -1.45 28.95 2.39
N ILE A 53 -2.68 28.81 2.91
CA ILE A 53 -2.92 28.07 4.15
C ILE A 53 -2.61 26.58 3.96
N GLY A 54 -3.00 25.99 2.83
CA GLY A 54 -2.65 24.62 2.49
C GLY A 54 -1.13 24.40 2.43
N GLU A 55 -0.40 25.34 1.82
CA GLU A 55 1.07 25.31 1.76
C GLU A 55 1.73 25.48 3.13
N HIS A 56 1.16 26.33 3.99
CA HIS A 56 1.58 26.49 5.38
C HIS A 56 1.44 25.18 6.16
N LEU A 57 0.25 24.53 6.09
CA LEU A 57 0.00 23.25 6.75
C LEU A 57 0.97 22.17 6.27
N GLN A 58 1.24 22.12 4.96
CA GLN A 58 2.21 21.19 4.38
C GLN A 58 3.61 21.40 4.95
N THR A 59 4.06 22.65 4.97
CA THR A 59 5.43 23.01 5.31
C THR A 59 5.70 22.82 6.79
N ARG A 60 4.84 23.39 7.63
CA ARG A 60 4.97 23.34 9.09
C ARG A 60 4.66 21.95 9.64
N GLY A 61 3.64 21.28 9.09
CA GLY A 61 3.25 19.92 9.47
C GLY A 61 4.26 18.85 9.07
N ARG A 62 5.22 19.20 8.21
CA ARG A 62 6.16 18.29 7.56
C ARG A 62 5.50 17.18 6.77
N GLU A 63 4.52 17.55 5.97
CA GLU A 63 3.66 16.61 5.26
C GLU A 63 4.27 16.16 3.92
N TRP A 64 5.36 15.40 4.03
CA TRP A 64 6.05 14.78 2.90
C TRP A 64 6.03 13.25 2.99
N GLY A 65 5.94 12.61 1.83
CA GLY A 65 6.15 11.17 1.72
C GLY A 65 7.60 10.83 2.09
N VAL A 66 7.79 10.02 3.14
CA VAL A 66 9.13 9.65 3.64
C VAL A 66 9.99 8.93 2.59
N THR A 67 9.35 8.17 1.69
CA THR A 67 10.04 7.42 0.63
C THR A 67 10.05 8.18 -0.70
N THR A 68 8.95 8.85 -1.03
CA THR A 68 8.75 9.49 -2.34
C THR A 68 9.15 10.96 -2.39
N GLY A 69 9.29 11.62 -1.24
CA GLY A 69 9.49 13.07 -1.14
C GLY A 69 8.27 13.91 -1.57
N ARG A 70 7.16 13.30 -1.99
CA ARG A 70 5.97 14.03 -2.49
C ARG A 70 5.28 14.79 -1.35
N LYS A 71 4.92 16.06 -1.59
CA LYS A 71 4.04 16.83 -0.69
C LYS A 71 2.67 16.16 -0.59
N ARG A 72 2.16 15.95 0.61
CA ARG A 72 0.80 15.46 0.84
C ARG A 72 -0.20 16.60 0.69
N ARG A 73 -1.40 16.27 0.24
CA ARG A 73 -2.51 17.23 0.17
C ARG A 73 -2.97 17.53 1.59
N CYS A 74 -3.19 18.80 1.90
CA CYS A 74 -3.61 19.26 3.22
C CYS A 74 -4.94 20.00 3.10
N GLY A 75 -5.76 19.89 4.13
CA GLY A 75 -7.09 20.47 4.18
C GLY A 75 -7.54 20.73 5.61
N TRP A 76 -8.65 21.44 5.78
CA TRP A 76 -9.24 21.66 7.10
C TRP A 76 -9.66 20.34 7.75
N LEU A 77 -9.76 20.34 9.09
CA LEU A 77 -10.24 19.17 9.83
C LEU A 77 -11.66 18.81 9.38
N ASP A 78 -11.87 17.55 9.05
CA ASP A 78 -13.15 17.04 8.54
C ASP A 78 -13.87 16.21 9.61
N LEU A 79 -14.84 16.83 10.29
CA LEU A 79 -15.57 16.15 11.36
C LEU A 79 -16.66 15.22 10.84
N VAL A 80 -17.17 15.41 9.62
CA VAL A 80 -18.13 14.47 9.01
C VAL A 80 -17.43 13.14 8.74
N LEU A 81 -16.23 13.18 8.15
CA LEU A 81 -15.38 12.00 7.96
C LEU A 81 -14.96 11.38 9.29
N LEU A 82 -14.57 12.19 10.27
CA LEU A 82 -14.10 11.68 11.56
C LEU A 82 -15.24 11.05 12.37
N LYS A 83 -16.45 11.59 12.31
CA LYS A 83 -17.66 10.99 12.91
C LYS A 83 -17.98 9.63 12.31
N TYR A 84 -17.90 9.52 10.98
CA TYR A 84 -18.04 8.23 10.30
C TYR A 84 -16.93 7.24 10.70
N THR A 85 -15.70 7.71 10.81
CA THR A 85 -14.57 6.89 11.25
C THR A 85 -14.77 6.40 12.69
N ASN A 86 -15.28 7.25 13.58
CA ASN A 86 -15.63 6.87 14.95
C ASN A 86 -16.77 5.86 14.99
N MET A 87 -17.81 6.03 14.18
CA MET A 87 -18.92 5.07 14.08
C MET A 87 -18.44 3.66 13.73
N ILE A 88 -17.42 3.54 12.86
CA ILE A 88 -16.84 2.25 12.47
C ILE A 88 -15.96 1.65 13.58
N ASN A 89 -15.18 2.48 14.28
CA ASN A 89 -14.12 2.01 15.16
C ASN A 89 -14.47 2.02 16.64
N GLY A 90 -15.47 2.80 17.06
CA GLY A 90 -15.85 2.99 18.46
C GLY A 90 -14.70 3.55 19.31
N PHE A 91 -14.16 4.71 18.94
CA PHE A 91 -13.02 5.29 19.68
C PHE A 91 -13.41 5.63 21.12
N THR A 92 -12.63 5.13 22.08
CA THR A 92 -12.72 5.51 23.49
C THR A 92 -12.18 6.92 23.71
N ALA A 93 -11.13 7.29 22.98
CA ALA A 93 -10.53 8.61 22.99
C ALA A 93 -9.83 8.91 21.66
N LEU A 94 -9.61 10.20 21.37
CA LEU A 94 -8.83 10.65 20.22
C LEU A 94 -7.48 11.20 20.68
N CYS A 95 -6.40 10.71 20.10
CA CYS A 95 -5.09 11.33 20.20
C CYS A 95 -4.97 12.44 19.14
N LEU A 96 -5.17 13.69 19.53
CA LEU A 96 -5.06 14.83 18.61
C LEU A 96 -3.59 15.30 18.53
N THR A 97 -3.03 15.16 17.33
CA THR A 97 -1.63 15.45 17.02
C THR A 97 -1.52 16.71 16.16
N LYS A 98 -0.30 17.25 16.04
CA LYS A 98 0.02 18.35 15.12
C LYS A 98 -0.76 19.65 15.35
N LEU A 99 -1.24 19.86 16.57
CA LEU A 99 -1.93 21.10 16.96
C LEU A 99 -1.05 22.34 16.76
N ASP A 100 0.26 22.18 17.00
CA ASP A 100 1.30 23.19 16.80
C ASP A 100 1.37 23.71 15.37
N THR A 101 0.93 22.94 14.37
CA THR A 101 0.90 23.37 12.97
C THR A 101 -0.08 24.54 12.75
N LEU A 102 -1.08 24.68 13.61
CA LEU A 102 -2.09 25.72 13.53
C LEU A 102 -1.70 27.01 14.28
N ASP A 103 -0.57 27.06 15.00
CA ASP A 103 -0.33 28.16 15.94
C ASP A 103 -0.27 29.54 15.30
N GLU A 104 0.33 29.67 14.12
CA GLU A 104 0.49 30.95 13.42
C GLU A 104 -0.78 31.43 12.72
N LEU A 105 -1.80 30.58 12.61
CA LEU A 105 -3.01 30.94 11.88
C LEU A 105 -3.82 31.98 12.66
N THR A 106 -4.41 32.92 11.91
CA THR A 106 -5.34 33.92 12.43
C THR A 106 -6.77 33.40 12.50
N GLU A 107 -7.10 32.43 11.64
CA GLU A 107 -8.40 31.81 11.49
C GLU A 107 -8.23 30.31 11.17
N ILE A 108 -9.09 29.47 11.74
CA ILE A 108 -9.10 28.02 11.53
C ILE A 108 -10.52 27.60 11.20
N LYS A 109 -10.70 26.80 10.14
CA LYS A 109 -12.02 26.27 9.76
C LYS A 109 -12.11 24.77 10.03
N VAL A 110 -13.30 24.30 10.35
CA VAL A 110 -13.62 22.90 10.62
C VAL A 110 -14.86 22.52 9.85
N ALA A 111 -14.77 21.49 9.01
CA ALA A 111 -15.92 21.00 8.25
C ALA A 111 -16.87 20.22 9.15
N THR A 112 -18.16 20.56 9.09
CA THR A 112 -19.19 20.04 10.02
C THR A 112 -20.41 19.45 9.32
N THR A 113 -20.67 19.87 8.08
CA THR A 113 -21.80 19.39 7.28
C THR A 113 -21.36 19.24 5.83
N TYR A 114 -21.85 18.20 5.17
CA TYR A 114 -21.78 18.09 3.72
C TYR A 114 -23.17 18.35 3.15
N LYS A 115 -23.24 19.13 2.08
CA LYS A 115 -24.45 19.42 1.33
C LYS A 115 -24.32 18.89 -0.09
N ARG A 116 -25.42 18.40 -0.65
CA ARG A 116 -25.52 18.08 -2.08
C ARG A 116 -26.80 18.70 -2.62
N ASN A 117 -26.69 19.50 -3.68
CA ASN A 117 -27.81 20.24 -4.25
C ASN A 117 -28.59 21.06 -3.19
N GLY A 118 -27.86 21.66 -2.24
CA GLY A 118 -28.44 22.44 -1.14
C GLY A 118 -29.05 21.63 0.02
N VAL A 119 -29.03 20.29 -0.02
CA VAL A 119 -29.58 19.42 1.03
C VAL A 119 -28.47 18.80 1.86
N ASP A 120 -28.62 18.86 3.19
CA ASP A 120 -27.70 18.26 4.15
C ASP A 120 -27.65 16.74 3.99
N LEU A 121 -26.44 16.20 3.88
CA LEU A 121 -26.21 14.77 3.91
C LEU A 121 -26.16 14.29 5.36
N PRO A 122 -26.93 13.25 5.73
CA PRO A 122 -27.01 12.80 7.12
C PRO A 122 -25.72 12.13 7.61
N ASN A 123 -24.94 11.55 6.69
CA ASN A 123 -23.72 10.81 6.98
C ASN A 123 -22.71 10.96 5.84
N PHE A 124 -21.47 10.54 6.11
CA PHE A 124 -20.42 10.47 5.10
C PHE A 124 -20.86 9.58 3.91
N PRO A 125 -20.77 10.05 2.66
CA PRO A 125 -21.29 9.35 1.50
C PRO A 125 -20.47 8.10 1.13
N ALA A 126 -21.14 7.05 0.64
CA ALA A 126 -20.47 5.81 0.23
C ALA A 126 -19.90 5.87 -1.20
N SER A 127 -20.51 6.66 -2.09
CA SER A 127 -20.09 6.82 -3.49
C SER A 127 -19.06 7.93 -3.66
N VAL A 128 -18.03 7.67 -4.47
CA VAL A 128 -17.01 8.66 -4.83
C VAL A 128 -17.61 9.77 -5.69
N ASP A 129 -18.49 9.43 -6.64
CA ASP A 129 -19.21 10.41 -7.48
C ASP A 129 -20.02 11.37 -6.61
N THR A 130 -20.65 10.84 -5.57
CA THR A 130 -21.38 11.68 -4.61
C THR A 130 -20.46 12.63 -3.87
N MET A 131 -19.23 12.22 -3.52
CA MET A 131 -18.25 13.10 -2.88
C MET A 131 -17.76 14.23 -3.80
N HIS A 132 -17.74 14.04 -5.11
CA HIS A 132 -17.29 15.07 -6.05
C HIS A 132 -18.23 16.28 -6.06
N ASP A 133 -19.53 16.05 -5.87
CA ASP A 133 -20.57 17.08 -5.95
C ASP A 133 -20.99 17.62 -4.56
N ILE A 134 -20.15 17.47 -3.52
CA ILE A 134 -20.49 17.98 -2.19
C ILE A 134 -19.95 19.38 -1.95
N GLU A 135 -20.82 20.21 -1.40
CA GLU A 135 -20.47 21.47 -0.78
C GLU A 135 -20.20 21.22 0.70
N VAL A 136 -19.14 21.84 1.23
CA VAL A 136 -18.74 21.66 2.62
C VAL A 136 -19.07 22.91 3.42
N GLU A 137 -19.80 22.75 4.52
CA GLU A 137 -20.01 23.83 5.48
C GLU A 137 -19.00 23.78 6.61
N TYR A 138 -18.46 24.96 6.91
CA TYR A 138 -17.41 25.14 7.89
C TYR A 138 -17.89 25.95 9.08
N VAL A 139 -17.44 25.56 10.27
CA VAL A 139 -17.42 26.45 11.44
C VAL A 139 -16.05 27.09 11.52
N THR A 140 -16.03 28.40 11.71
CA THR A 140 -14.82 29.21 11.76
C THR A 140 -14.46 29.55 13.20
N PHE A 141 -13.21 29.33 13.57
CA PHE A 141 -12.63 29.65 14.86
C PHE A 141 -11.53 30.70 14.71
N PRO A 142 -11.38 31.62 15.68
CA PRO A 142 -10.19 32.44 15.74
C PRO A 142 -8.98 31.56 16.01
N GLY A 143 -7.90 31.75 15.25
CA GLY A 143 -6.62 31.12 15.53
C GLY A 143 -5.92 31.74 16.74
N TRP A 144 -4.69 31.31 17.05
CA TRP A 144 -3.96 31.76 18.24
C TRP A 144 -2.60 32.41 17.98
N ARG A 145 -2.35 32.83 16.73
CA ARG A 145 -1.39 33.88 16.30
C ARG A 145 0.01 33.78 16.94
N GLY A 146 0.64 32.63 16.85
CA GLY A 146 2.02 32.38 17.25
C GLY A 146 2.21 31.97 18.71
N ARG A 147 1.15 31.86 19.51
CA ARG A 147 1.27 31.30 20.87
C ARG A 147 1.51 29.80 20.79
N SER A 148 2.77 29.40 20.96
CA SER A 148 3.19 28.02 20.78
C SER A 148 2.40 27.03 21.64
N THR A 149 1.89 25.98 21.02
CA THR A 149 1.28 24.84 21.73
C THR A 149 2.27 23.68 21.95
N SER A 150 3.48 23.75 21.39
CA SER A 150 4.47 22.66 21.45
C SER A 150 5.03 22.40 22.86
N GLU A 151 5.07 23.43 23.70
CA GLU A 151 5.56 23.35 25.09
C GLU A 151 4.46 23.11 26.12
N CYS A 152 3.19 23.17 25.71
CA CYS A 152 2.07 22.91 26.59
C CYS A 152 2.04 21.44 27.00
N ARG A 153 1.91 21.18 28.31
CA ARG A 153 1.85 19.81 28.89
C ARG A 153 0.53 19.52 29.60
N THR A 154 -0.33 20.52 29.75
CA THR A 154 -1.65 20.35 30.35
C THR A 154 -2.72 21.02 29.48
N PHE A 155 -3.96 20.57 29.58
CA PHE A 155 -5.06 21.18 28.84
C PHE A 155 -5.22 22.67 29.18
N ASN A 156 -5.06 23.02 30.46
CA ASN A 156 -5.20 24.39 30.93
C ASN A 156 -4.05 25.31 30.50
N SER A 157 -2.87 24.77 30.13
CA SER A 157 -1.77 25.59 29.62
C SER A 157 -1.96 26.00 28.16
N LEU A 158 -2.89 25.37 27.42
CA LEU A 158 -3.15 25.72 26.03
C LEU A 158 -3.78 27.12 25.87
N PRO A 159 -3.48 27.82 24.76
CA PRO A 159 -4.18 29.04 24.38
C PRO A 159 -5.70 28.86 24.44
N HIS A 160 -6.42 29.90 24.85
CA HIS A 160 -7.88 29.83 25.00
C HIS A 160 -8.58 29.32 23.73
N ASN A 161 -8.21 29.86 22.57
CA ASN A 161 -8.80 29.46 21.29
C ASN A 161 -8.47 28.00 20.90
N ALA A 162 -7.27 27.52 21.24
CA ALA A 162 -6.90 26.12 21.03
C ALA A 162 -7.73 25.17 21.91
N ARG A 163 -8.05 25.58 23.15
CA ARG A 163 -8.97 24.82 24.03
C ARG A 163 -10.38 24.77 23.47
N LEU A 164 -10.91 25.90 22.98
CA LEU A 164 -12.23 25.97 22.34
C LEU A 164 -12.31 25.07 21.11
N TYR A 165 -11.25 25.07 20.29
CA TYR A 165 -11.14 24.18 19.13
C TYR A 165 -11.21 22.70 19.53
N ILE A 166 -10.46 22.27 20.55
CA ILE A 166 -10.49 20.89 21.05
C ILE A 166 -11.87 20.53 21.63
N GLN A 167 -12.44 21.41 22.46
CA GLN A 167 -13.75 21.19 23.08
C GLN A 167 -14.85 21.06 22.03
N PHE A 168 -14.77 21.81 20.94
CA PHE A 168 -15.71 21.69 19.84
C PHE A 168 -15.63 20.31 19.15
N ILE A 169 -14.41 19.79 18.95
CA ILE A 169 -14.21 18.44 18.41
C ILE A 169 -14.80 17.38 19.35
N GLU A 170 -14.51 17.48 20.65
CA GLU A 170 -15.05 16.57 21.68
C GLU A 170 -16.59 16.58 21.67
N GLN A 171 -17.19 17.77 21.63
CA GLN A 171 -18.64 17.95 21.63
C GLN A 171 -19.29 17.40 20.36
N TYR A 172 -18.68 17.65 19.19
CA TYR A 172 -19.24 17.20 17.91
C TYR A 172 -19.20 15.67 17.78
N LEU A 173 -18.13 15.03 18.25
CA LEU A 173 -17.91 13.58 18.10
C LEU A 173 -18.47 12.76 19.27
N GLY A 174 -18.67 13.38 20.44
CA GLY A 174 -19.01 12.68 21.67
C GLY A 174 -17.87 11.81 22.22
N VAL A 175 -16.62 12.10 21.82
CA VAL A 175 -15.42 11.33 22.19
C VAL A 175 -14.39 12.27 22.80
N PRO A 176 -13.80 11.94 23.97
CA PRO A 176 -12.78 12.79 24.60
C PRO A 176 -11.53 12.87 23.73
N VAL A 177 -10.89 14.05 23.73
CA VAL A 177 -9.64 14.31 23.02
C VAL A 177 -8.51 14.42 24.03
N GLU A 178 -7.52 13.56 23.85
CA GLU A 178 -6.22 13.61 24.51
C GLU A 178 -5.23 14.18 23.50
N SER A 179 -4.68 15.37 23.72
CA SER A 179 -3.62 15.82 22.81
C SER A 179 -2.28 15.18 23.17
N ASP A 180 -1.48 14.85 22.16
CA ASP A 180 -0.17 14.21 22.34
C ASP A 180 0.78 15.06 23.21
N SER A 181 0.67 16.39 23.13
CA SER A 181 1.41 17.33 23.98
C SER A 181 1.07 17.20 25.48
N ILE A 182 -0.10 16.64 25.84
CA ILE A 182 -0.70 16.67 27.18
C ILE A 182 -0.72 15.28 27.87
N SER A 183 -0.38 14.20 27.16
CA SER A 183 -0.76 12.81 27.47
C SER A 183 -0.11 12.14 28.70
N ARG A 184 0.58 12.87 29.60
CA ARG A 184 1.19 12.28 30.81
C ARG A 184 0.48 12.52 32.14
N HIS A 185 -0.64 13.26 32.20
CA HIS A 185 -1.29 13.59 33.49
C HIS A 185 -2.80 13.34 33.64
N ARG A 186 -3.53 12.93 32.59
CA ARG A 186 -4.98 12.68 32.69
C ARG A 186 -5.38 11.28 33.19
N ARG A 187 -4.42 10.47 33.65
CA ARG A 187 -4.62 9.07 34.13
C ARG A 187 -5.37 8.91 35.47
N GLY A 188 -5.99 9.95 36.01
CA GLY A 188 -6.56 9.94 37.36
C GLY A 188 -8.01 10.39 37.53
N GLN A 189 -8.72 10.78 36.47
CA GLN A 189 -10.12 11.22 36.59
C GLN A 189 -10.99 10.52 35.56
N SER A 190 -11.77 9.54 36.02
CA SER A 190 -12.93 9.04 35.25
C SER A 190 -13.89 10.21 35.01
N PRO A 191 -14.43 10.38 33.79
CA PRO A 191 -15.42 11.41 33.54
C PRO A 191 -16.73 11.00 34.23
N THR A 192 -17.05 11.65 35.35
CA THR A 192 -18.41 11.64 35.89
C THR A 192 -19.31 12.35 34.90
N THR A 193 -20.25 11.59 34.34
CA THR A 193 -21.36 12.05 33.50
C THR A 193 -22.25 13.04 34.26
N ASP A 194 -22.09 14.35 34.05
CA ASP A 194 -23.19 15.32 34.17
C ASP A 194 -22.84 16.66 33.50
N HIS A 195 -23.08 16.80 32.20
CA HIS A 195 -23.16 18.10 31.56
C HIS A 195 -24.45 18.22 30.76
N ARG A 196 -25.46 18.80 31.44
CA ARG A 196 -26.71 19.31 30.89
C ARG A 196 -26.46 20.11 29.61
N HIS A 197 -27.25 19.81 28.58
CA HIS A 197 -27.43 20.61 27.37
C HIS A 197 -27.53 22.11 27.71
N LYS A 198 -26.56 22.89 27.25
CA LYS A 198 -26.75 24.32 26.97
C LYS A 198 -26.63 24.49 25.46
N SER A 199 -27.74 24.88 24.82
CA SER A 199 -27.77 25.22 23.40
C SER A 199 -26.95 26.48 23.17
N ILE A 200 -25.96 26.42 22.29
CA ILE A 200 -25.31 27.62 21.73
C ILE A 200 -26.12 28.03 20.51
N SER A 201 -27.11 28.89 20.74
CA SER A 201 -27.84 29.61 19.70
C SER A 201 -27.30 31.05 19.64
N SER A 202 -26.16 31.27 18.99
CA SER A 202 -25.73 32.59 18.47
C SER A 202 -24.31 32.55 17.90
N ILE A 203 -24.11 31.86 16.78
CA ILE A 203 -23.03 32.20 15.84
C ILE A 203 -23.70 32.20 14.47
N THR A 204 -24.05 33.39 13.97
CA THR A 204 -24.57 33.56 12.61
C THR A 204 -23.44 33.26 11.62
N PRO A 205 -23.65 32.37 10.62
CA PRO A 205 -22.70 32.20 9.53
C PRO A 205 -22.70 33.49 8.70
N SER A 206 -21.54 34.15 8.60
CA SER A 206 -21.30 35.09 7.52
C SER A 206 -21.24 34.31 6.20
N ASP A 207 -21.86 34.88 5.15
CA ASP A 207 -22.19 34.26 3.87
C ASP A 207 -21.21 33.18 3.34
N PRO A 208 -21.72 32.02 2.86
CA PRO A 208 -20.89 31.00 2.25
C PRO A 208 -20.34 31.50 0.91
N LEU A 209 -19.01 31.63 0.81
CA LEU A 209 -18.32 31.74 -0.47
C LEU A 209 -18.47 30.42 -1.23
N THR A 210 -19.47 30.36 -2.11
CA THR A 210 -19.68 29.24 -3.04
C THR A 210 -18.56 29.25 -4.09
N VAL A 211 -17.56 28.41 -3.91
CA VAL A 211 -16.52 28.16 -4.92
C VAL A 211 -16.99 27.00 -5.78
N THR A 212 -17.57 27.30 -6.94
CA THR A 212 -17.84 26.30 -7.98
C THR A 212 -16.51 25.85 -8.59
N LEU A 213 -16.13 24.60 -8.34
CA LEU A 213 -14.95 23.98 -8.95
C LEU A 213 -15.28 23.51 -10.37
N PRO A 214 -14.44 23.80 -11.37
CA PRO A 214 -14.58 23.19 -12.69
C PRO A 214 -14.29 21.68 -12.60
N ALA A 215 -15.10 20.89 -13.32
CA ALA A 215 -14.99 19.44 -13.42
C ALA A 215 -13.81 19.06 -14.33
N ASP A 216 -12.61 19.00 -13.78
CA ASP A 216 -11.48 18.33 -14.43
C ASP A 216 -11.33 16.90 -13.87
N GLU A 217 -11.28 15.91 -14.76
CA GLU A 217 -10.94 14.52 -14.44
C GLU A 217 -9.51 14.45 -13.87
N PHE A 218 -9.37 14.36 -12.54
CA PHE A 218 -8.05 14.28 -11.89
C PHE A 218 -7.52 12.83 -11.87
N THR A 219 -6.60 12.54 -12.78
CA THR A 219 -5.83 11.28 -12.87
C THR A 219 -4.61 11.26 -11.94
N LEU A 220 -4.12 10.07 -11.55
CA LEU A 220 -2.89 9.91 -10.78
C LEU A 220 -1.69 10.59 -11.46
N GLN A 221 -0.88 11.33 -10.67
CA GLN A 221 0.25 12.07 -11.25
C GLN A 221 1.38 11.13 -11.70
N ARG A 222 1.45 10.93 -13.00
CA ARG A 222 2.43 10.11 -13.71
C ARG A 222 3.88 10.55 -13.42
N HIS A 223 4.61 9.81 -12.60
CA HIS A 223 5.98 10.13 -12.19
C HIS A 223 7.02 9.10 -12.66
N LEU A 224 6.64 7.83 -12.82
CA LEU A 224 7.54 6.78 -13.28
C LEU A 224 7.83 6.95 -14.77
N GLY A 225 9.05 7.36 -15.11
CA GLY A 225 9.52 7.36 -16.49
C GLY A 225 9.81 5.95 -17.00
N LEU A 226 10.08 5.83 -18.30
CA LEU A 226 10.43 4.56 -18.95
C LEU A 226 11.57 3.82 -18.23
N SER A 227 12.63 4.52 -17.85
CA SER A 227 13.79 3.94 -17.18
C SER A 227 13.45 3.35 -15.80
N SER A 228 12.64 4.06 -15.00
CA SER A 228 12.16 3.57 -13.71
C SER A 228 11.24 2.36 -13.87
N GLY A 229 10.35 2.37 -14.88
CA GLY A 229 9.47 1.24 -15.20
C GLY A 229 10.26 0.00 -15.62
N VAL A 230 11.25 0.15 -16.52
CA VAL A 230 12.13 -0.94 -16.95
C VAL A 230 12.91 -1.52 -15.76
N CYS A 231 13.49 -0.68 -14.90
CA CYS A 231 14.18 -1.14 -13.69
C CYS A 231 13.26 -1.88 -12.73
N LEU A 232 12.01 -1.45 -12.58
CA LEU A 232 11.01 -2.12 -11.73
C LEU A 232 10.69 -3.52 -12.28
N ILE A 233 10.45 -3.64 -13.59
CA ILE A 233 10.16 -4.92 -14.24
C ILE A 233 11.36 -5.87 -14.11
N ILE A 234 12.57 -5.39 -14.41
CA ILE A 234 13.80 -6.18 -14.28
C ILE A 234 13.99 -6.65 -12.82
N GLY A 235 13.77 -5.76 -11.85
CA GLY A 235 13.92 -6.08 -10.42
C GLY A 235 12.90 -7.09 -9.89
N VAL A 236 11.72 -7.17 -10.51
CA VAL A 236 10.67 -8.13 -10.16
C VAL A 236 10.87 -9.47 -10.85
N ILE A 237 11.13 -9.48 -12.16
CA ILE A 237 11.29 -10.70 -12.98
C ILE A 237 12.61 -11.42 -12.66
N ILE A 238 13.71 -10.69 -12.49
CA ILE A 238 15.01 -11.29 -12.12
C ILE A 238 14.98 -11.67 -10.64
N GLY A 239 14.32 -12.79 -10.36
CA GLY A 239 14.19 -13.39 -9.06
C GLY A 239 15.20 -14.51 -8.81
N SER A 240 14.95 -15.29 -7.76
CA SER A 240 15.72 -16.51 -7.48
C SER A 240 15.34 -17.69 -8.38
N GLY A 241 14.31 -17.55 -9.22
CA GLY A 241 13.84 -18.60 -10.12
C GLY A 241 14.94 -19.12 -11.05
N ILE A 242 15.87 -18.26 -11.51
CA ILE A 242 17.00 -18.68 -12.35
C ILE A 242 17.99 -19.60 -11.63
N PHE A 243 18.02 -19.63 -10.30
CA PHE A 243 18.87 -20.56 -9.54
C PHE A 243 18.20 -21.91 -9.30
N ILE A 244 16.88 -22.01 -9.49
CA ILE A 244 16.09 -23.23 -9.25
C ILE A 244 15.70 -23.91 -10.57
N ALA A 245 15.13 -23.13 -11.49
CA ALA A 245 14.50 -23.60 -12.71
C ALA A 245 15.42 -24.38 -13.67
N PRO A 246 16.72 -24.05 -13.84
CA PRO A 246 17.57 -24.76 -14.81
C PRO A 246 17.65 -26.27 -14.57
N LYS A 247 17.64 -26.70 -13.29
CA LYS A 247 17.61 -28.12 -12.96
C LYS A 247 16.32 -28.77 -13.44
N GLY A 248 15.16 -28.19 -13.11
CA GLY A 248 13.85 -28.74 -13.50
C GLY A 248 13.64 -28.75 -15.01
N VAL A 249 14.01 -27.66 -15.70
CA VAL A 249 13.90 -27.60 -17.17
C VAL A 249 14.79 -28.66 -17.82
N LEU A 250 16.04 -28.82 -17.38
CA LEU A 250 16.95 -29.81 -17.95
C LEU A 250 16.50 -31.25 -17.66
N GLU A 251 16.05 -31.52 -16.43
CA GLU A 251 15.56 -32.85 -16.01
C GLU A 251 14.35 -33.29 -16.84
N HIS A 252 13.42 -32.38 -17.12
CA HIS A 252 12.22 -32.69 -17.90
C HIS A 252 12.45 -32.71 -19.42
N THR A 253 13.39 -31.90 -19.93
CA THR A 253 13.74 -31.88 -21.36
C THR A 253 14.69 -32.99 -21.76
N GLY A 254 15.53 -33.48 -20.84
CA GLY A 254 16.50 -34.55 -21.06
C GLY A 254 17.72 -34.17 -21.91
N SER A 255 17.72 -32.98 -22.53
CA SER A 255 18.79 -32.52 -23.41
C SER A 255 19.04 -31.02 -23.29
N VAL A 256 20.28 -30.60 -23.50
CA VAL A 256 20.70 -29.19 -23.38
C VAL A 256 20.07 -28.32 -24.47
N GLY A 257 19.96 -28.85 -25.69
CA GLY A 257 19.39 -28.18 -26.85
C GLY A 257 17.91 -27.87 -26.67
N LEU A 258 17.11 -28.86 -26.23
CA LEU A 258 15.70 -28.61 -25.94
C LEU A 258 15.53 -27.70 -24.72
N CYS A 259 16.37 -27.84 -23.69
CA CYS A 259 16.37 -26.93 -22.53
C CYS A 259 16.50 -25.45 -22.96
N LEU A 260 17.48 -25.13 -23.80
CA LEU A 260 17.68 -23.76 -24.31
C LEU A 260 16.49 -23.27 -25.15
N ILE A 261 15.88 -24.14 -25.97
CA ILE A 261 14.68 -23.82 -26.74
C ILE A 261 13.51 -23.48 -25.80
N ILE A 262 13.29 -24.29 -24.75
CA ILE A 262 12.21 -24.05 -23.78
C ILE A 262 12.42 -22.72 -23.06
N TRP A 263 13.65 -22.37 -22.68
CA TRP A 263 13.96 -21.06 -22.10
C TRP A 263 13.59 -19.91 -23.04
N ALA A 264 13.96 -20.00 -24.32
CA ALA A 264 13.61 -19.00 -25.32
C ALA A 264 12.08 -18.89 -25.52
N LEU A 265 11.38 -20.03 -25.58
CA LEU A 265 9.92 -20.07 -25.72
C LEU A 265 9.20 -19.52 -24.49
N CYS A 266 9.70 -19.77 -23.27
CA CYS A 266 9.15 -19.17 -22.05
C CYS A 266 9.30 -17.65 -22.07
N GLY A 267 10.43 -17.12 -22.57
CA GLY A 267 10.63 -15.69 -22.75
C GLY A 267 9.65 -15.07 -23.75
N ILE A 268 9.41 -15.73 -24.88
CA ILE A 268 8.40 -15.30 -25.87
C ILE A 268 7.00 -15.33 -25.24
N PHE A 269 6.67 -16.40 -24.52
CA PHE A 269 5.38 -16.53 -23.85
C PHE A 269 5.15 -15.42 -22.83
N ALA A 270 6.14 -15.13 -21.98
CA ALA A 270 6.08 -14.04 -21.00
C ALA A 270 5.92 -12.67 -21.67
N LEU A 271 6.62 -12.44 -22.79
CA LEU A 271 6.48 -11.21 -23.58
C LEU A 271 5.05 -11.05 -24.12
N LEU A 272 4.50 -12.10 -24.74
CA LEU A 272 3.13 -12.06 -25.27
C LEU A 272 2.10 -11.84 -24.16
N GLY A 273 2.25 -12.53 -23.03
CA GLY A 273 1.41 -12.33 -21.85
C GLY A 273 1.48 -10.91 -21.31
N ALA A 274 2.69 -10.35 -21.21
CA ALA A 274 2.90 -8.98 -20.76
C ALA A 274 2.28 -7.94 -21.71
N LEU A 275 2.33 -8.17 -23.03
CA LEU A 275 1.68 -7.30 -24.03
C LEU A 275 0.16 -7.33 -23.91
N CYS A 276 -0.44 -8.52 -23.77
CA CYS A 276 -1.89 -8.63 -23.52
C CYS A 276 -2.29 -7.93 -22.22
N TYR A 277 -1.46 -8.08 -21.18
CA TYR A 277 -1.68 -7.40 -19.91
C TYR A 277 -1.55 -5.88 -20.06
N ALA A 278 -0.55 -5.38 -20.78
CA ALA A 278 -0.39 -3.95 -21.00
C ALA A 278 -1.61 -3.34 -21.71
N ASP A 279 -2.17 -4.03 -22.71
CA ASP A 279 -3.39 -3.60 -23.39
C ASP A 279 -4.57 -3.48 -22.41
N ILE A 280 -4.82 -4.52 -21.62
CA ILE A 280 -5.88 -4.53 -20.59
C ILE A 280 -5.63 -3.44 -19.53
N GLY A 281 -4.38 -3.26 -19.09
CA GLY A 281 -4.00 -2.27 -18.08
C GLY A 281 -4.14 -0.82 -18.55
N THR A 282 -4.03 -0.58 -19.86
CA THR A 282 -4.31 0.73 -20.45
C THR A 282 -5.78 0.95 -20.77
N ALA A 283 -6.55 -0.12 -21.02
CA ALA A 283 -7.99 -0.07 -21.23
C ALA A 283 -8.76 0.13 -19.92
N ILE A 284 -8.32 -0.51 -18.83
CA ILE A 284 -8.93 -0.42 -17.49
C ILE A 284 -7.89 0.14 -16.51
N PRO A 285 -7.68 1.46 -16.47
CA PRO A 285 -6.74 2.11 -15.56
C PRO A 285 -7.38 2.21 -14.17
N ARG A 286 -7.52 1.07 -13.49
CA ARG A 286 -7.97 0.97 -12.10
C ARG A 286 -6.95 0.20 -11.28
N ASN A 287 -6.65 0.71 -10.08
CA ASN A 287 -5.83 -0.04 -9.11
C ASN A 287 -6.50 -1.36 -8.71
N GLY A 288 -5.66 -2.39 -8.50
CA GLY A 288 -6.09 -3.76 -8.16
C GLY A 288 -5.79 -4.81 -9.25
N ALA A 289 -5.19 -4.40 -10.37
CA ALA A 289 -4.70 -5.26 -11.45
C ALA A 289 -5.73 -6.35 -11.82
N GLU A 290 -5.40 -7.64 -11.65
CA GLU A 290 -6.24 -8.75 -12.12
C GLU A 290 -7.62 -8.78 -11.44
N VAL A 291 -7.74 -8.35 -10.18
CA VAL A 291 -9.04 -8.26 -9.49
C VAL A 291 -9.92 -7.22 -10.18
N ALA A 292 -9.35 -6.09 -10.57
CA ALA A 292 -10.06 -5.04 -11.29
C ALA A 292 -10.42 -5.49 -12.71
N TYR A 293 -9.51 -6.18 -13.40
CA TYR A 293 -9.74 -6.68 -14.76
C TYR A 293 -10.83 -7.75 -14.81
N LEU A 294 -10.84 -8.69 -13.86
CA LEU A 294 -11.88 -9.72 -13.76
C LEU A 294 -13.23 -9.10 -13.42
N LYS A 295 -13.26 -8.16 -12.46
CA LYS A 295 -14.49 -7.50 -12.05
C LYS A 295 -15.10 -6.66 -13.17
N GLU A 296 -14.29 -5.87 -13.88
CA GLU A 296 -14.79 -5.02 -14.97
C GLU A 296 -15.07 -5.84 -16.24
N GLY A 297 -14.13 -6.70 -16.65
CA GLY A 297 -14.24 -7.50 -17.86
C GLY A 297 -15.40 -8.49 -17.81
N ILE A 298 -15.46 -9.35 -16.79
CA ILE A 298 -16.55 -10.33 -16.65
C ILE A 298 -17.82 -9.66 -16.12
N GLY A 299 -17.70 -8.64 -15.26
CA GLY A 299 -18.85 -7.90 -14.75
C GLY A 299 -19.62 -7.15 -15.83
N SER A 300 -18.95 -6.73 -16.92
CA SER A 300 -19.62 -6.16 -18.10
C SER A 300 -20.57 -7.15 -18.80
N VAL A 301 -20.30 -8.46 -18.68
CA VAL A 301 -21.16 -9.53 -19.22
C VAL A 301 -22.19 -9.96 -18.18
N HIS A 302 -21.78 -10.16 -16.92
CA HIS A 302 -22.68 -10.51 -15.82
C HIS A 302 -22.12 -10.05 -14.46
N PRO A 303 -22.78 -9.10 -13.76
CA PRO A 303 -22.24 -8.48 -12.54
C PRO A 303 -21.83 -9.47 -11.45
N LEU A 304 -22.68 -10.47 -11.16
CA LEU A 304 -22.39 -11.49 -10.15
C LEU A 304 -21.21 -12.38 -10.53
N ALA A 305 -21.03 -12.66 -11.83
CA ALA A 305 -19.94 -13.52 -12.29
C ALA A 305 -18.60 -12.77 -12.20
N GLY A 306 -18.60 -11.46 -12.44
CA GLY A 306 -17.45 -10.59 -12.21
C GLY A 306 -17.02 -10.59 -10.74
N ASP A 307 -17.95 -10.37 -9.82
CA ASP A 307 -17.66 -10.37 -8.38
C ASP A 307 -17.17 -11.73 -7.88
N ILE A 308 -17.78 -12.83 -8.30
CA ILE A 308 -17.35 -14.19 -7.92
C ILE A 308 -15.95 -14.48 -8.48
N SER A 309 -15.68 -14.14 -9.74
CA SER A 309 -14.38 -14.41 -10.38
C SER A 309 -13.25 -13.61 -9.70
N ALA A 310 -13.50 -12.33 -9.42
CA ALA A 310 -12.57 -11.49 -8.67
C ALA A 310 -12.32 -12.01 -7.26
N TYR A 311 -13.36 -12.48 -6.56
CA TYR A 311 -13.25 -13.10 -5.24
C TYR A 311 -12.43 -14.40 -5.28
N LEU A 312 -12.74 -15.32 -6.21
CA LEU A 312 -12.04 -16.60 -6.34
C LEU A 312 -10.57 -16.41 -6.70
N TYR A 313 -10.26 -15.46 -7.58
CA TYR A 313 -8.88 -15.10 -7.89
C TYR A 313 -8.15 -14.61 -6.63
N ASN A 314 -8.74 -13.65 -5.90
CA ASN A 314 -8.12 -13.12 -4.70
C ASN A 314 -7.93 -14.19 -3.61
N TRP A 315 -8.94 -15.05 -3.40
CA TRP A 315 -8.87 -16.19 -2.49
C TRP A 315 -7.72 -17.13 -2.86
N THR A 316 -7.64 -17.56 -4.12
CA THR A 316 -6.59 -18.45 -4.63
C THR A 316 -5.21 -17.79 -4.48
N ASN A 317 -5.11 -16.50 -4.80
CA ASN A 317 -3.86 -15.76 -4.70
C ASN A 317 -3.38 -15.66 -3.24
N THR A 318 -4.26 -15.29 -2.32
CA THR A 318 -3.93 -15.09 -0.90
C THR A 318 -3.64 -16.39 -0.17
N PHE A 319 -4.43 -17.44 -0.38
CA PHE A 319 -4.34 -18.66 0.43
C PHE A 319 -3.48 -19.75 -0.21
N ILE A 320 -3.31 -19.75 -1.53
CA ILE A 320 -2.60 -20.81 -2.25
C ILE A 320 -1.31 -20.27 -2.86
N LEU A 321 -1.40 -19.33 -3.80
CA LEU A 321 -0.25 -18.89 -4.58
C LEU A 321 0.83 -18.19 -3.72
N LYS A 322 0.46 -17.15 -2.97
CA LYS A 322 1.45 -16.37 -2.20
C LYS A 322 2.15 -17.19 -1.10
N PRO A 323 1.45 -17.99 -0.27
CA PRO A 323 2.11 -18.83 0.74
C PRO A 323 3.00 -19.90 0.11
N ALA A 324 2.55 -20.57 -0.96
CA ALA A 324 3.35 -21.55 -1.67
C ALA A 324 4.64 -20.94 -2.24
N SER A 325 4.56 -19.76 -2.85
CA SER A 325 5.73 -19.07 -3.37
C SER A 325 6.73 -18.72 -2.26
N ILE A 326 6.27 -18.18 -1.13
CA ILE A 326 7.15 -17.87 0.01
C ILE A 326 7.82 -19.15 0.53
N ALA A 327 7.09 -20.25 0.65
CA ALA A 327 7.61 -21.54 1.11
C ALA A 327 8.69 -22.10 0.19
N VAL A 328 8.46 -22.12 -1.13
CA VAL A 328 9.45 -22.59 -2.12
C VAL A 328 10.72 -21.74 -2.06
N LEU A 329 10.57 -20.42 -2.02
CA LEU A 329 11.70 -19.49 -1.99
C LEU A 329 12.55 -19.62 -0.73
N THR A 330 11.91 -19.72 0.44
CA THR A 330 12.61 -19.80 1.73
C THR A 330 13.24 -21.17 1.97
N THR A 331 12.55 -22.25 1.55
CA THR A 331 13.13 -23.61 1.58
C THR A 331 14.35 -23.71 0.66
N THR A 332 14.26 -23.10 -0.54
CA THR A 332 15.39 -23.03 -1.47
C THR A 332 16.56 -22.27 -0.85
N PHE A 333 16.30 -21.09 -0.28
CA PHE A 333 17.35 -20.29 0.37
C PHE A 333 18.01 -21.09 1.51
N ALA A 334 17.21 -21.70 2.39
CA ALA A 334 17.70 -22.52 3.49
C ALA A 334 18.60 -23.65 2.99
N LYS A 335 18.19 -24.34 1.92
CA LYS A 335 18.99 -25.40 1.31
C LYS A 335 20.33 -24.90 0.79
N TYR A 336 20.38 -23.81 0.03
CA TYR A 336 21.63 -23.24 -0.47
C TYR A 336 22.53 -22.71 0.65
N PHE A 337 21.94 -22.08 1.67
CA PHE A 337 22.67 -21.59 2.83
C PHE A 337 23.34 -22.74 3.57
N LEU A 338 22.59 -23.80 3.90
CA LEU A 338 23.11 -24.96 4.62
C LEU A 338 24.13 -25.75 3.79
N LEU A 339 23.94 -25.88 2.47
CA LEU A 339 24.95 -26.48 1.57
C LEU A 339 26.27 -25.72 1.55
N GLY A 340 26.27 -24.40 1.80
CA GLY A 340 27.48 -23.60 1.90
C GLY A 340 28.21 -23.73 3.24
N VAL A 341 27.52 -24.21 4.28
CA VAL A 341 28.03 -24.33 5.65
C VAL A 341 28.36 -25.77 6.03
N MET A 342 27.68 -26.74 5.42
CA MET A 342 27.83 -28.17 5.70
C MET A 342 28.58 -28.87 4.56
N ASP A 343 29.56 -29.70 4.92
CA ASP A 343 30.31 -30.52 3.96
C ASP A 343 29.47 -31.69 3.39
N SER A 344 29.84 -32.09 2.16
CA SER A 344 29.59 -33.27 1.31
C SER A 344 28.36 -34.19 1.48
N CYS A 345 27.74 -34.32 2.65
CA CYS A 345 26.59 -35.20 2.87
C CYS A 345 25.22 -34.54 2.61
N GLY A 346 25.20 -33.20 2.43
CA GLY A 346 23.97 -32.44 2.25
C GLY A 346 23.17 -32.27 3.57
N PRO A 347 22.43 -31.16 3.73
CA PRO A 347 21.63 -30.94 4.94
C PRO A 347 20.40 -31.87 4.98
N PRO A 348 20.05 -32.43 6.15
CA PRO A 348 18.81 -33.19 6.31
C PRO A 348 17.58 -32.30 6.11
N ASP A 349 16.48 -32.89 5.63
CA ASP A 349 15.28 -32.15 5.23
C ASP A 349 14.64 -31.41 6.41
N GLU A 350 14.69 -31.97 7.63
CA GLU A 350 14.18 -31.34 8.84
C GLU A 350 14.95 -30.04 9.16
N LEU A 351 16.26 -30.03 8.94
CA LEU A 351 17.11 -28.85 9.19
C LEU A 351 16.84 -27.75 8.17
N ILE A 352 16.59 -28.11 6.90
CA ILE A 352 16.17 -27.15 5.87
C ILE A 352 14.85 -26.51 6.30
N GLN A 353 13.87 -27.30 6.72
CA GLN A 353 12.54 -26.79 7.12
C GLN A 353 12.62 -25.86 8.34
N ILE A 354 13.34 -26.25 9.39
CA ILE A 354 13.51 -25.43 10.60
C ILE A 354 14.20 -24.10 10.25
N THR A 355 15.24 -24.16 9.42
CA THR A 355 15.97 -22.96 8.97
C THR A 355 15.06 -22.05 8.13
N ALA A 356 14.25 -22.61 7.23
CA ALA A 356 13.29 -21.85 6.43
C ALA A 356 12.24 -21.14 7.30
N ILE A 357 11.69 -21.83 8.30
CA ILE A 357 10.74 -21.24 9.27
C ILE A 357 11.39 -20.08 10.03
N PHE A 358 12.61 -20.27 10.51
CA PHE A 358 13.37 -19.23 11.21
C PHE A 358 13.58 -17.98 10.32
N ILE A 359 13.92 -18.18 9.05
CA ILE A 359 14.07 -17.10 8.07
C ILE A 359 12.74 -16.37 7.86
N ILE A 360 11.63 -17.09 7.67
CA ILE A 360 10.29 -16.50 7.51
C ILE A 360 9.96 -15.62 8.71
N LEU A 361 10.09 -16.14 9.93
CA LEU A 361 9.79 -15.40 11.15
C LEU A 361 10.66 -14.14 11.29
N THR A 362 11.94 -14.25 10.95
CA THR A 362 12.87 -13.11 10.97
C THR A 362 12.46 -12.03 9.97
N LEU A 363 12.15 -12.41 8.73
CA LEU A 363 11.72 -11.46 7.69
C LEU A 363 10.37 -10.82 8.03
N VAL A 364 9.42 -11.59 8.56
CA VAL A 364 8.14 -11.06 9.05
C VAL A 364 8.39 -10.03 10.16
N ASN A 365 9.24 -10.35 11.14
CA ASN A 365 9.55 -9.43 12.24
C ASN A 365 10.18 -8.12 11.73
N ILE A 366 11.16 -8.19 10.81
CA ILE A 366 11.77 -7.00 10.19
C ILE A 366 10.71 -6.17 9.46
N ASN A 367 9.87 -6.81 8.65
CA ASN A 367 8.81 -6.14 7.89
C ASN A 367 7.76 -5.49 8.80
N SER A 368 7.42 -6.12 9.93
CA SER A 368 6.44 -5.62 10.89
C SER A 368 6.97 -4.50 11.80
N LEU A 369 8.28 -4.49 12.11
CA LEU A 369 8.88 -3.48 12.99
C LEU A 369 9.34 -2.23 12.25
N SER A 370 9.88 -2.36 11.03
CA SER A 370 10.39 -1.21 10.28
C SER A 370 10.37 -1.40 8.77
N VAL A 371 9.40 -0.75 8.12
CA VAL A 371 9.31 -0.68 6.66
C VAL A 371 10.56 -0.06 6.03
N SER A 372 11.20 0.90 6.72
CA SER A 372 12.43 1.53 6.25
C SER A 372 13.63 0.56 6.27
N ALA A 373 13.73 -0.29 7.29
CA ALA A 373 14.75 -1.34 7.36
C ALA A 373 14.52 -2.42 6.30
N ALA A 374 13.27 -2.86 6.12
CA ALA A 374 12.88 -3.78 5.06
C ALA A 374 13.26 -3.26 3.66
N ASN A 375 13.00 -1.98 3.39
CA ASN A 375 13.36 -1.37 2.11
C ASN A 375 14.88 -1.31 1.89
N ARG A 376 15.67 -0.94 2.90
CA ARG A 376 17.14 -0.97 2.80
C ARG A 376 17.67 -2.39 2.53
N LEU A 377 17.10 -3.38 3.21
CA LEU A 377 17.47 -4.79 3.03
C LEU A 377 17.14 -5.28 1.61
N ASN A 378 15.98 -4.89 1.07
CA ASN A 378 15.57 -5.20 -0.29
C ASN A 378 16.60 -4.67 -1.32
N ILE A 379 17.01 -3.41 -1.20
CA ILE A 379 18.02 -2.80 -2.10
C ILE A 379 19.32 -3.63 -2.12
N VAL A 380 19.81 -4.02 -0.94
CA VAL A 380 21.01 -4.86 -0.83
C VAL A 380 20.81 -6.19 -1.56
N PHE A 381 19.68 -6.87 -1.36
CA PHE A 381 19.41 -8.13 -2.04
C PHE A 381 19.29 -8.01 -3.56
N VAL A 382 18.69 -6.93 -4.07
CA VAL A 382 18.64 -6.68 -5.52
C VAL A 382 20.05 -6.51 -6.10
N ILE A 383 20.90 -5.72 -5.43
CA ILE A 383 22.29 -5.53 -5.86
C ILE A 383 23.04 -6.87 -5.86
N CYS A 384 22.95 -7.65 -4.78
CA CYS A 384 23.58 -8.97 -4.70
C CYS A 384 23.13 -9.89 -5.82
N LYS A 385 21.81 -9.97 -6.10
CA LYS A 385 21.25 -10.79 -7.18
C LYS A 385 21.83 -10.42 -8.55
N VAL A 386 21.82 -9.12 -8.87
CA VAL A 386 22.34 -8.63 -10.16
C VAL A 386 23.83 -8.94 -10.30
N LEU A 387 24.62 -8.72 -9.25
CA LEU A 387 26.05 -9.05 -9.26
C LEU A 387 26.29 -10.54 -9.49
N THR A 388 25.57 -11.42 -8.79
CA THR A 388 25.69 -12.87 -8.97
C THR A 388 25.39 -13.30 -10.40
N VAL A 389 24.29 -12.80 -10.99
CA VAL A 389 23.93 -13.11 -12.39
C VAL A 389 25.01 -12.63 -13.35
N MET A 390 25.52 -11.41 -13.16
CA MET A 390 26.60 -10.87 -13.99
C MET A 390 27.88 -11.71 -13.89
N THR A 391 28.24 -12.16 -12.70
CA THR A 391 29.39 -13.06 -12.51
C THR A 391 29.21 -14.37 -13.27
N VAL A 392 28.03 -15.01 -13.18
CA VAL A 392 27.75 -16.26 -13.89
C VAL A 392 27.86 -16.07 -15.41
N ILE A 393 27.32 -14.96 -15.94
CA ILE A 393 27.41 -14.64 -17.38
C ILE A 393 28.87 -14.46 -17.81
N ILE A 394 29.63 -13.64 -17.08
CA ILE A 394 31.03 -13.34 -17.43
C ILE A 394 31.89 -14.61 -17.38
N VAL A 395 31.76 -15.41 -16.32
CA VAL A 395 32.49 -16.68 -16.19
C VAL A 395 32.09 -17.65 -17.30
N GLY A 396 30.79 -17.73 -17.63
CA GLY A 396 30.28 -18.53 -18.73
C GLY A 396 30.89 -18.14 -20.09
N MET A 397 30.92 -16.83 -20.39
CA MET A 397 31.52 -16.30 -21.62
C MET A 397 33.02 -16.60 -21.72
N ILE A 398 33.77 -16.45 -20.63
CA ILE A 398 35.19 -16.81 -20.57
C ILE A 398 35.39 -18.31 -20.85
N ARG A 399 34.58 -19.17 -20.22
CA ARG A 399 34.66 -20.63 -20.41
C ARG A 399 34.31 -21.05 -21.84
N LEU A 400 33.33 -20.41 -22.46
CA LEU A 400 33.00 -20.62 -23.88
C LEU A 400 34.14 -20.17 -24.80
N GLY A 401 34.76 -19.01 -24.52
CA GLY A 401 35.94 -18.53 -25.24
C GLY A 401 37.17 -19.44 -25.11
N GLN A 402 37.28 -20.20 -24.02
CA GLN A 402 38.30 -21.25 -23.83
C GLN A 402 37.99 -22.55 -24.61
N GLY A 403 36.89 -22.61 -25.38
CA GLY A 403 36.52 -23.78 -26.17
C GLY A 403 35.83 -24.91 -25.41
N LYS A 404 35.37 -24.68 -24.16
CA LYS A 404 34.64 -25.67 -23.35
C LYS A 404 33.18 -25.82 -23.82
N THR A 405 32.99 -26.39 -25.01
CA THR A 405 31.68 -26.52 -25.70
C THR A 405 31.18 -27.95 -25.82
N GLU A 406 31.75 -28.88 -25.05
CA GLU A 406 31.48 -30.33 -25.13
C GLU A 406 29.99 -30.67 -25.04
N HIS A 407 29.27 -30.06 -24.08
CA HIS A 407 27.84 -30.28 -23.87
C HIS A 407 26.94 -29.68 -24.95
N LEU A 408 27.45 -28.78 -25.79
CA LEU A 408 26.69 -28.20 -26.91
C LEU A 408 26.79 -29.06 -28.17
N LYS A 409 27.87 -29.84 -28.34
CA LYS A 409 28.08 -30.68 -29.52
C LYS A 409 27.03 -31.79 -29.66
N ASN A 410 26.69 -32.43 -28.55
CA ASN A 410 25.62 -33.43 -28.48
C ASN A 410 24.34 -32.85 -27.85
N GLY A 411 24.03 -31.58 -28.13
CA GLY A 411 23.02 -30.83 -27.39
C GLY A 411 21.63 -31.49 -27.35
N PHE A 412 21.24 -32.26 -28.36
CA PHE A 412 19.92 -32.91 -28.45
C PHE A 412 19.90 -34.39 -28.04
N GLU A 413 21.01 -34.93 -27.58
CA GLU A 413 21.07 -36.30 -27.08
C GLU A 413 20.20 -36.42 -25.81
N GLY A 414 19.39 -37.48 -25.70
CA GLY A 414 18.50 -37.70 -24.54
C GLY A 414 17.21 -36.87 -24.52
N THR A 415 16.88 -36.16 -25.61
CA THR A 415 15.67 -35.31 -25.67
C THR A 415 14.39 -36.09 -25.36
N THR A 416 13.57 -35.55 -24.45
CA THR A 416 12.27 -36.11 -24.12
C THR A 416 11.36 -36.14 -25.34
N LYS A 417 10.61 -37.24 -25.50
CA LYS A 417 9.63 -37.41 -26.58
C LYS A 417 8.19 -37.30 -26.07
N THR A 418 8.02 -37.05 -24.78
CA THR A 418 6.70 -37.03 -24.15
C THR A 418 6.17 -35.60 -24.06
N PRO A 419 4.90 -35.36 -24.43
CA PRO A 419 4.27 -34.05 -24.24
C PRO A 419 4.31 -33.60 -22.77
N LEU A 420 4.15 -34.53 -21.83
CA LEU A 420 4.21 -34.25 -20.39
C LEU A 420 5.57 -33.68 -19.97
N GLY A 421 6.68 -34.26 -20.45
CA GLY A 421 8.02 -33.75 -20.16
C GLY A 421 8.20 -32.31 -20.66
N VAL A 422 7.71 -32.02 -21.87
CA VAL A 422 7.73 -30.65 -22.42
C VAL A 422 6.87 -29.71 -21.57
N SER A 423 5.67 -30.11 -21.16
CA SER A 423 4.79 -29.28 -20.32
C SER A 423 5.38 -28.97 -18.93
N LEU A 424 5.99 -29.95 -18.28
CA LEU A 424 6.66 -29.76 -16.98
C LEU A 424 7.91 -28.87 -17.10
N ALA A 425 8.62 -28.97 -18.23
CA ALA A 425 9.72 -28.05 -18.54
C ALA A 425 9.21 -26.61 -18.69
N PHE A 426 8.09 -26.38 -19.38
CA PHE A 426 7.45 -25.06 -19.45
C PHE A 426 7.03 -24.54 -18.08
N TYR A 427 6.44 -25.39 -17.23
CA TYR A 427 6.05 -25.00 -15.87
C TYR A 427 7.27 -24.51 -15.06
N SER A 428 8.37 -25.26 -15.14
CA SER A 428 9.63 -24.90 -14.47
C SER A 428 10.26 -23.64 -15.05
N GLY A 429 10.22 -23.46 -16.37
CA GLY A 429 10.78 -22.28 -17.05
C GLY A 429 9.97 -21.02 -16.77
N LEU A 430 8.64 -21.08 -16.87
CA LEU A 430 7.75 -19.94 -16.63
C LEU A 430 7.82 -19.44 -15.19
N TRP A 431 8.09 -20.31 -14.21
CA TRP A 431 8.36 -19.90 -12.83
C TRP A 431 9.50 -18.87 -12.73
N ALA A 432 10.56 -19.02 -13.54
CA ALA A 432 11.67 -18.08 -13.52
C ALA A 432 11.37 -16.74 -14.20
N TYR A 433 10.29 -16.68 -14.99
CA TYR A 433 9.81 -15.46 -15.63
C TYR A 433 8.66 -14.80 -14.85
N ASP A 434 8.21 -15.38 -13.74
CA ASP A 434 7.08 -14.86 -12.96
C ASP A 434 7.27 -13.38 -12.55
N GLY A 435 6.15 -12.65 -12.51
CA GLY A 435 6.13 -11.23 -12.13
C GLY A 435 6.04 -10.24 -13.29
N TRP A 436 5.99 -10.71 -14.54
CA TRP A 436 5.76 -9.87 -15.74
C TRP A 436 4.44 -9.08 -15.71
N ASN A 437 3.43 -9.57 -14.98
CA ASN A 437 2.14 -8.92 -14.74
C ASN A 437 2.21 -7.77 -13.70
N SER A 438 3.31 -7.61 -12.98
CA SER A 438 3.39 -6.67 -11.85
C SER A 438 3.38 -5.19 -12.28
N LEU A 439 3.79 -4.87 -13.51
CA LEU A 439 3.76 -3.51 -14.04
C LEU A 439 2.35 -2.93 -14.04
N ASN A 440 1.35 -3.79 -14.26
CA ASN A 440 -0.05 -3.40 -14.31
C ASN A 440 -0.61 -2.90 -12.98
N SER A 441 0.04 -3.27 -11.87
CA SER A 441 -0.30 -2.76 -10.54
C SER A 441 0.14 -1.31 -10.33
N VAL A 442 1.00 -0.77 -11.20
CA VAL A 442 1.53 0.60 -11.13
C VAL A 442 1.26 1.42 -12.40
N THR A 443 0.36 0.96 -13.28
CA THR A 443 0.06 1.62 -14.57
C THR A 443 -0.40 3.06 -14.41
N GLU A 444 -1.15 3.35 -13.35
CA GLU A 444 -1.62 4.71 -13.05
C GLU A 444 -0.47 5.68 -12.68
N GLU A 445 0.71 5.16 -12.32
CA GLU A 445 1.88 5.95 -11.92
C GLU A 445 2.89 6.19 -13.08
N LEU A 446 2.74 5.49 -14.21
CA LEU A 446 3.62 5.58 -15.39
C LEU A 446 3.38 6.85 -16.22
N LYS A 447 4.47 7.49 -16.67
CA LYS A 447 4.44 8.58 -17.65
C LYS A 447 4.12 8.02 -19.04
N ASN A 448 3.00 8.48 -19.60
CA ASN A 448 2.47 8.06 -20.90
C ASN A 448 2.26 6.53 -21.01
N PRO A 449 1.40 5.91 -20.19
CA PRO A 449 1.26 4.45 -20.13
C PRO A 449 0.78 3.80 -21.44
N LYS A 450 0.23 4.58 -22.38
CA LYS A 450 -0.16 4.12 -23.72
C LYS A 450 1.01 4.00 -24.71
N ARG A 451 2.19 4.52 -24.36
CA ARG A 451 3.41 4.51 -25.19
C ARG A 451 4.49 3.74 -24.46
#